data_AF-A0AAW2KBI7-F1
#
_entry.id   AF-A0AAW2KBI7-F1
#
_cell.length_a   1.000
_cell.length_b   1.000
_cell.length_c   1.000
_cell.angle_alpha   90.00
_cell.angle_beta   90.00
_cell.angle_gamma   90.00
#
_symmetry.space_group_name_H-M   'P 1'
#
loop_
_entity.id
_entity.type
_entity.pdbx_description
1 polymer ?
#
loop_
_entity_poly.entity_id
_entity_poly.type
_entity_poly.pdbx_seq_one_letter_code
_entity_poly.pdbx_strand_id
1 'polypeptide(L)'
;MEPAEEYKSTELIAGKSDKTTRIGSNMSESVETMMIELLRNHVDVFAWSPSDFKGIDPEVVVHRLNVDPMTRPVKQKKRSFGVERNRIIE
;
A
#
# COMPACT_ATOMS: atom_id res chain seq x y z
N MET A 1 27.88 9.21 -1.84
CA MET A 1 26.65 9.73 -1.20
C MET A 1 25.81 10.22 -2.36
N GLU A 2 24.77 9.48 -2.74
CA GLU A 2 23.88 9.93 -3.81
C GLU A 2 23.15 11.21 -3.37
N PRO A 3 22.87 12.15 -4.30
CA PRO A 3 22.05 13.30 -3.95
C PRO A 3 20.68 12.78 -3.51
N ALA A 4 20.23 13.18 -2.32
CA ALA A 4 18.86 12.94 -1.93
C ALA A 4 17.98 13.70 -2.92
N GLU A 5 17.28 12.98 -3.81
CA GLU A 5 16.28 13.57 -4.68
C GLU A 5 15.35 14.41 -3.81
N GLU A 6 15.29 15.71 -4.07
CA GLU A 6 14.45 16.61 -3.31
C GLU A 6 13.00 16.42 -3.74
N TYR A 7 12.10 16.41 -2.76
CA TYR A 7 10.69 16.07 -2.94
C TYR A 7 9.82 17.06 -2.19
N LYS A 8 8.59 17.22 -2.67
CA LYS A 8 7.54 17.97 -1.98
C LYS A 8 6.37 17.06 -1.64
N SER A 9 5.73 17.35 -0.51
CA SER A 9 4.48 16.70 -0.12
C SER A 9 3.31 17.39 -0.80
N THR A 10 2.32 16.62 -1.24
CA THR A 10 1.10 17.15 -1.87
C THR A 10 -0.12 16.39 -1.41
N GLU A 11 -1.19 17.11 -1.07
CA GLU A 11 -2.49 16.55 -0.73
C GLU A 11 -3.24 16.09 -1.98
N LEU A 12 -3.62 14.80 -1.99
CA LEU A 12 -4.41 14.21 -3.07
C LEU A 12 -5.91 14.28 -2.82
N ILE A 13 -6.35 14.49 -1.58
CA ILE A 13 -7.76 14.73 -1.25
C ILE A 13 -7.88 16.02 -0.45
N ALA A 14 -8.66 16.97 -0.97
CA ALA A 14 -8.88 18.25 -0.31
C ALA A 14 -9.43 18.05 1.11
N GLY A 15 -8.77 18.67 2.10
CA GLY A 15 -9.18 18.61 3.50
C GLY A 15 -8.79 17.33 4.24
N LYS A 16 -7.99 16.45 3.64
CA LYS A 16 -7.45 15.23 4.30
C LYS A 16 -5.93 15.27 4.34
N SER A 17 -5.41 15.79 5.45
CA SER A 17 -3.96 15.92 5.69
C SER A 17 -3.23 14.57 5.78
N ASP A 18 -3.95 13.49 6.06
CA ASP A 18 -3.44 12.11 6.08
C ASP A 18 -3.30 11.49 4.69
N LYS A 19 -3.85 12.13 3.64
CA LYS A 19 -3.87 11.61 2.27
C LYS A 19 -2.94 12.39 1.35
N THR A 20 -1.65 12.32 1.66
CA THR A 20 -0.59 13.04 0.95
C THR A 20 0.40 12.08 0.29
N THR A 21 0.96 12.48 -0.85
CA THR A 21 2.05 11.77 -1.51
C THR A 21 3.24 12.68 -1.75
N ARG A 22 4.40 12.09 -2.05
CA ARG A 22 5.64 12.82 -2.36
C ARG A 22 5.87 12.80 -3.87
N ILE A 23 6.07 13.98 -4.44
CA ILE A 23 6.45 14.16 -5.85
C ILE A 23 7.80 14.88 -5.92
N GLY A 24 8.56 14.65 -6.99
CA GLY A 24 9.86 15.31 -7.18
C GLY A 24 9.73 16.83 -7.16
N SER A 25 10.69 17.52 -6.55
CA SER A 25 10.69 19.00 -6.49
C SER A 25 11.15 19.63 -7.80
N ASN A 26 11.97 18.93 -8.58
CA ASN A 26 12.63 19.47 -9.77
C ASN A 26 11.81 19.26 -11.05
N MET A 27 10.62 19.87 -11.11
CA MET A 27 9.72 19.81 -12.26
C MET A 27 9.24 21.23 -12.62
N SER A 28 8.93 21.48 -13.89
CA SER A 28 8.26 22.71 -14.29
C SER A 28 6.82 22.73 -13.78
N GLU A 29 6.30 23.93 -13.47
CA GLU A 29 4.97 24.14 -12.90
C GLU A 29 3.82 23.47 -13.68
N SER A 30 3.90 23.46 -15.02
CA SER A 30 2.91 22.79 -15.87
C SER A 30 2.88 21.28 -15.69
N VAL A 31 4.05 20.65 -15.63
CA VAL A 31 4.19 19.19 -15.46
C VAL A 31 3.83 18.79 -14.04
N GLU A 32 4.22 19.59 -13.04
CA GLU A 32 3.78 19.40 -11.66
C GLU A 32 2.26 19.41 -11.56
N THR A 33 1.61 20.42 -12.14
CA THR A 33 0.14 20.53 -12.09
C THR A 33 -0.52 19.31 -12.73
N MET A 34 -0.06 18.92 -13.92
CA MET A 34 -0.55 17.73 -14.63
C MET A 34 -0.35 16.44 -13.81
N MET A 35 0.80 16.31 -13.13
CA MET A 35 1.10 15.17 -12.27
C MET A 35 0.16 15.12 -11.07
N ILE A 36 -0.06 16.25 -10.39
CA ILE A 36 -0.97 16.34 -9.24
C ILE A 36 -2.40 16.00 -9.67
N GLU A 37 -2.87 16.52 -10.79
CA GLU A 37 -4.20 16.19 -11.34
C GLU A 37 -4.32 14.70 -11.67
N LEU A 38 -3.31 14.11 -12.32
CA LEU A 38 -3.29 12.68 -12.61
C LEU A 38 -3.41 11.84 -11.35
N LEU A 39 -2.66 12.17 -10.30
CA LEU A 39 -2.65 11.47 -9.02
C LEU A 39 -3.99 11.62 -8.28
N ARG A 40 -4.61 12.81 -8.34
CA ARG A 40 -5.95 13.06 -7.78
C ARG A 40 -7.04 12.25 -8.50
N ASN A 41 -6.93 12.10 -9.81
CA ASN A 41 -7.87 11.31 -10.61
C ASN A 41 -7.78 9.80 -10.34
N HIS A 42 -6.67 9.31 -9.77
CA HIS A 42 -6.43 7.89 -9.46
C HIS A 42 -6.19 7.68 -7.95
N VAL A 43 -6.88 8.46 -7.11
CA VAL A 43 -6.67 8.44 -5.66
C VAL A 43 -7.07 7.11 -5.00
N ASP A 44 -7.90 6.33 -5.68
CA ASP A 44 -8.36 4.99 -5.30
C ASP A 44 -7.30 3.89 -5.48
N VAL A 45 -6.25 4.16 -6.27
CA VAL A 45 -5.11 3.24 -6.44
C VAL A 45 -4.19 3.25 -5.21
N PHE A 46 -4.24 4.31 -4.39
CA PHE A 46 -3.43 4.42 -3.19
C PHE A 46 -4.08 3.73 -1.99
N ALA A 47 -3.27 2.96 -1.25
CA ALA A 47 -3.66 2.43 0.06
C ALA A 47 -3.15 3.37 1.16
N TRP A 48 -4.06 4.15 1.75
CA TRP A 48 -3.75 5.10 2.83
C TRP A 48 -3.60 4.41 4.19
N SER A 49 -4.25 3.25 4.33
CA SER A 49 -4.24 2.38 5.48
C SER A 49 -4.21 0.91 5.05
N PRO A 50 -3.80 -0.02 5.92
CA PRO A 50 -3.88 -1.45 5.62
C PRO A 50 -5.30 -1.91 5.22
N SER A 51 -6.34 -1.26 5.74
CA SER A 51 -7.74 -1.55 5.40
C SER A 51 -8.16 -1.12 4.00
N ASP A 52 -7.41 -0.24 3.33
CA ASP A 52 -7.73 0.18 1.96
C ASP A 52 -7.35 -0.88 0.92
N PHE A 53 -6.48 -1.84 1.27
CA PHE A 53 -6.19 -2.99 0.42
C PHE A 53 -7.40 -3.94 0.38
N LYS A 54 -8.19 -3.84 -0.69
CA LYS A 54 -9.32 -4.77 -0.93
C LYS A 54 -8.89 -6.13 -1.51
N GLY A 55 -7.59 -6.36 -1.68
CA GLY A 55 -7.06 -7.53 -2.38
C GLY A 55 -7.43 -7.53 -3.87
N ILE A 56 -6.95 -8.53 -4.59
CA ILE A 56 -7.41 -8.80 -5.96
C ILE A 56 -8.64 -9.70 -5.84
N ASP A 57 -9.68 -9.40 -6.61
CA ASP A 57 -10.88 -10.23 -6.67
C ASP A 57 -10.48 -11.68 -7.03
N PRO A 58 -10.84 -12.69 -6.22
CA PRO A 58 -10.57 -14.10 -6.54
C PRO A 58 -11.17 -14.56 -7.87
N GLU A 59 -12.19 -13.90 -8.40
CA GLU A 59 -12.73 -14.14 -9.75
C GLU A 59 -11.78 -13.68 -10.86
N VAL A 60 -10.98 -12.64 -10.60
CA VAL A 60 -9.99 -12.10 -11.56
C VAL A 60 -8.78 -13.01 -11.64
N VAL A 61 -8.15 -13.31 -10.50
CA VAL A 61 -6.99 -14.21 -10.41
C VAL A 61 -6.98 -14.89 -9.06
N VAL A 62 -6.86 -16.22 -9.06
CA VAL A 62 -6.58 -17.02 -7.86
C VAL A 62 -5.46 -18.01 -8.13
N HIS A 63 -4.51 -18.08 -7.20
CA HIS A 63 -3.54 -19.18 -7.17
C HIS A 63 -4.13 -20.34 -6.37
N ARG A 64 -4.30 -21.50 -7.01
CA ARG A 64 -4.78 -22.72 -6.35
C ARG A 64 -3.59 -23.61 -6.04
N LEU A 65 -3.40 -23.91 -4.75
CA LEU A 65 -2.44 -24.93 -4.33
C LEU A 65 -2.95 -26.31 -4.79
N ASN A 66 -2.07 -27.10 -5.40
CA ASN A 66 -2.37 -28.47 -5.78
C ASN A 66 -2.26 -29.40 -4.56
N VAL A 67 -3.29 -29.36 -3.70
CA VAL A 67 -3.38 -30.18 -2.49
C VAL A 67 -4.41 -31.28 -2.68
N ASP A 68 -4.17 -32.44 -2.06
CA ASP A 68 -5.13 -33.54 -2.04
C ASP A 68 -6.38 -33.14 -1.24
N PRO A 69 -7.58 -33.11 -1.85
CA PRO A 69 -8.82 -32.73 -1.17
C PRO A 69 -9.22 -33.69 -0.04
N MET A 70 -8.71 -34.93 -0.05
CA MET A 70 -9.00 -35.94 0.97
C MET A 70 -8.10 -35.81 2.20
N THR A 71 -7.06 -35.00 2.12
CA THR A 71 -6.15 -34.78 3.25
C THR A 71 -6.86 -33.97 4.34
N ARG A 72 -6.79 -34.48 5.58
CA ARG A 72 -7.38 -33.83 6.74
C ARG A 72 -6.69 -32.50 7.06
N PRO A 73 -7.43 -31.37 7.21
CA PRO A 73 -6.84 -30.11 7.65
C PRO A 73 -6.20 -30.22 9.03
N VAL A 74 -5.00 -29.66 9.19
CA VAL A 74 -4.27 -29.63 10.46
C VAL A 74 -4.12 -28.18 10.95
N LYS A 75 -4.70 -27.87 12.11
CA LYS A 75 -4.52 -26.57 12.77
C LYS A 75 -3.21 -26.57 13.56
N GLN A 76 -2.22 -25.82 13.08
CA GLN A 76 -0.97 -25.63 13.83
C GLN A 76 -1.15 -24.62 14.97
N LYS A 77 -0.58 -24.92 16.15
CA LYS A 77 -0.60 -24.00 17.29
C LYS A 77 0.26 -22.77 16.98
N LYS A 78 -0.29 -21.56 17.18
CA LYS A 78 0.47 -20.31 17.05
C LYS A 78 1.71 -20.38 17.94
N ARG A 79 2.89 -20.10 17.37
CA ARG A 79 4.13 -19.94 18.13
C ARG A 79 4.01 -18.65 18.95
N SER A 80 4.28 -18.71 20.26
CA SER A 80 4.40 -17.50 21.07
C SER A 80 5.75 -16.85 20.74
N PHE A 81 5.76 -15.59 20.34
CA PHE A 81 6.99 -14.81 20.30
C PHE A 81 7.18 -14.10 21.65
N GLY A 82 8.40 -13.62 21.90
CA GLY A 82 8.68 -12.76 23.05
C GLY A 82 7.93 -11.42 22.95
N VAL A 83 7.78 -10.73 24.08
CA VAL A 83 7.00 -9.47 24.20
C VAL A 83 7.42 -8.44 23.16
N GLU A 84 8.72 -8.29 22.91
CA GLU A 84 9.26 -7.34 21.93
C GLU A 84 8.81 -7.65 20.49
N ARG A 85 8.85 -8.91 20.07
CA ARG A 85 8.42 -9.33 18.73
C ARG A 85 6.90 -9.29 18.56
N ASN A 86 6.15 -9.56 19.63
CA ASN A 86 4.69 -9.46 19.58
C ASN A 86 4.23 -8.02 19.30
N ARG A 87 4.91 -7.00 19.85
CA ARG A 87 4.58 -5.58 19.59
C ARG A 87 4.76 -5.14 18.14
N ILE A 88 5.52 -5.87 17.34
CA ILE A 88 5.79 -5.58 15.92
C ILE A 88 4.82 -6.34 15.00
N ILE A 89 4.29 -7.47 15.47
CA ILE A 89 3.45 -8.38 14.69
C ILE A 89 1.94 -8.05 14.84
N GLU A 90 1.56 -7.30 15.88
CA GLU A 90 0.21 -6.72 16.02
C GLU A 90 -0.06 -5.61 15.00
#